data_AF-A0A3R8LMA6-F1
#
_entry.id   AF-A0A3R8LMA6-F1
#
_cell.length_a   1.000
_cell.length_b   1.000
_cell.length_c   1.000
_cell.angle_alpha   90.00
_cell.angle_beta   90.00
_cell.angle_gamma   90.00
#
_symmetry.space_group_name_H-M   'P 1'
#
loop_
_entity.id
_entity.type
_entity.pdbx_description
1 polymer ?
#
loop_
_entity_poly.entity_id
_entity_poly.type
_entity_poly.pdbx_seq_one_letter_code
_entity_poly.pdbx_strand_id
1 'polypeptide(L)'
;MYRALYRVWRPQRFDEIVGQQMITQTLKNAIMTHQTSHAYLFTGPRGTGKTSAAKIFAKAINCHHLVDGEPCNECDTCKAITNGQLNDVIEIDAASNNGVEEIRDIRDKAKYAPTEADYKVYIIDEVHMLSTGAFNALLKTLEEPPANVIFILATTEPHKIPLTIISRTQRFDFRRITAKDSYDRMVYILNQKDVTYDEKALRVIAQAAEGGMRDALSILDQVISFGDNTVTLDDALMVTGSVTKKLIADYVEEVTNHVTKPALETMREILQEGKDANRFIEDLISYMRDVLLYQQAPEMVDSVAMGEDDKRFEDFAKGIDAEVLYQMIKTLNDIQQQMRFTTHPDVYLEVLTVKLAQLDGQSAQPAATAAVNPGDPTVQKLASQVEQLQSELKTLKSQGGAPKANRVKQTPKNGPAVRKVNVSQIYPILDSAKKNDLLKIRDVWGDLMNILSVTQRALMHVAQPVAASDDGLVVAFDYAFIYQKATDDQTLIDALSNGLDRLMGQSPKIVCVPKDQWPQIRKDYLATHQPGGQAAKPAPKAEPVVDQAKHMFGDLVEVKPD
;
A
#
# COMPACT_ATOMS: atom_id res chain seq x y z
N MET A 1 -9.67 33.95 19.21
CA MET A 1 -9.52 32.96 18.12
C MET A 1 -9.21 31.62 18.76
N TYR A 2 -10.12 30.66 18.67
CA TYR A 2 -9.92 29.31 19.20
C TYR A 2 -8.73 28.64 18.51
N ARG A 3 -7.85 27.98 19.27
CA ARG A 3 -6.73 27.20 18.74
C ARG A 3 -6.92 25.74 19.19
N ALA A 4 -6.96 24.82 18.23
CA ALA A 4 -7.12 23.39 18.48
C ALA A 4 -6.06 22.85 19.43
N LEU A 5 -6.45 21.93 20.32
CA LEU A 5 -5.58 21.34 21.35
C LEU A 5 -4.26 20.79 20.80
N TYR A 6 -4.28 20.04 19.68
CA TYR A 6 -3.07 19.45 19.11
C TYR A 6 -2.02 20.48 18.65
N ARG A 7 -2.43 21.74 18.42
CA ARG A 7 -1.50 22.84 18.10
C ARG A 7 -0.95 23.50 19.35
N VAL A 8 -1.81 23.77 20.33
CA VAL A 8 -1.43 24.43 21.59
C VAL A 8 -0.51 23.54 22.43
N TRP A 9 -0.81 22.24 22.48
CA TRP A 9 -0.09 21.25 23.28
C TRP A 9 0.97 20.50 22.49
N ARG A 10 1.40 21.05 21.34
CA ARG A 10 2.49 20.48 20.56
C ARG A 10 3.77 20.52 21.39
N PRO A 11 4.45 19.37 21.62
CA PRO A 11 5.65 19.30 22.45
C PRO A 11 6.71 20.35 22.07
N GLN A 12 7.26 21.02 23.06
CA GLN A 12 8.33 22.01 22.91
C GLN A 12 9.70 21.49 23.37
N ARG A 13 9.73 20.38 24.11
CA ARG A 13 10.92 19.69 24.60
C ARG A 13 10.87 18.21 24.23
N PHE A 14 12.02 17.55 24.18
CA PHE A 14 12.07 16.11 23.91
C PHE A 14 11.37 15.31 25.02
N ASP A 15 11.48 15.74 26.28
CA ASP A 15 10.79 15.13 27.43
C ASP A 15 9.26 15.13 27.32
N GLU A 16 8.70 16.07 26.55
CA GLU A 16 7.26 16.17 26.33
C GLU A 16 6.77 15.25 25.20
N ILE A 17 7.69 14.60 24.46
CA ILE A 17 7.33 13.64 23.42
C ILE A 17 7.00 12.30 24.08
N VAL A 18 5.75 11.92 23.94
CA VAL A 18 5.16 10.74 24.55
C VAL A 18 5.51 9.46 23.76
N GLY A 19 5.93 8.41 24.46
CA GLY A 19 6.13 7.07 23.89
C GLY A 19 7.39 6.87 23.03
N GLN A 20 8.32 7.83 23.01
CA GLN A 20 9.53 7.80 22.16
C GLN A 20 10.84 8.02 22.95
N GLN A 21 10.95 7.45 24.16
CA GLN A 21 12.10 7.73 25.06
C GLN A 21 13.47 7.38 24.44
N MET A 22 13.56 6.26 23.73
CA MET A 22 14.84 5.84 23.11
C MET A 22 15.31 6.82 22.03
N ILE A 23 14.38 7.31 21.19
CA ILE A 23 14.69 8.24 20.10
C ILE A 23 15.10 9.59 20.67
N THR A 24 14.28 10.11 21.58
CA THR A 24 14.53 11.40 22.23
C THR A 24 15.85 11.42 22.98
N GLN A 25 16.18 10.37 23.74
CA GLN A 25 17.46 10.25 24.43
C GLN A 25 18.64 10.19 23.44
N THR A 26 18.50 9.47 22.33
CA THR A 26 19.56 9.38 21.32
C THR A 26 19.81 10.74 20.66
N LEU A 27 18.75 11.49 20.35
CA LEU A 27 18.86 12.84 19.79
C LEU A 27 19.50 13.82 20.80
N LYS A 28 19.10 13.78 22.08
CA LYS A 28 19.74 14.57 23.14
C LYS A 28 21.23 14.26 23.24
N ASN A 29 21.59 12.98 23.28
CA ASN A 29 22.98 12.55 23.37
C ASN A 29 23.80 13.05 22.19
N ALA A 30 23.29 12.95 20.96
CA ALA A 30 23.99 13.43 19.76
C ALA A 30 24.26 14.94 19.81
N ILE A 31 23.33 15.73 20.36
CA ILE A 31 23.51 17.17 20.56
C ILE A 31 24.58 17.44 21.63
N MET A 32 24.49 16.77 22.78
CA MET A 32 25.43 16.95 23.89
C MET A 32 26.86 16.54 23.55
N THR A 33 27.03 15.50 22.73
CA THR A 33 28.36 15.02 22.31
C THR A 33 28.88 15.73 21.05
N HIS A 34 28.10 16.65 20.47
CA HIS A 34 28.38 17.28 19.18
C HIS A 34 28.63 16.26 18.04
N GLN A 35 28.01 15.08 18.12
CA GLN A 35 28.09 14.01 17.12
C GLN A 35 26.82 13.96 16.26
N THR A 36 26.42 15.11 15.72
CA THR A 36 25.24 15.22 14.88
C THR A 36 25.53 14.80 13.43
N SER A 37 24.63 14.02 12.83
CA SER A 37 24.63 13.72 11.40
C SER A 37 24.17 14.92 10.56
N HIS A 38 24.59 14.95 9.29
CA HIS A 38 24.11 15.92 8.30
C HIS A 38 22.69 15.60 7.80
N ALA A 39 22.22 14.36 7.99
CA ALA A 39 20.89 13.96 7.55
C ALA A 39 20.24 12.91 8.46
N TYR A 40 18.94 13.09 8.70
CA TYR A 40 18.10 12.26 9.54
C TYR A 40 16.85 11.82 8.77
N LEU A 41 16.42 10.58 8.96
CA LEU A 41 15.17 10.05 8.43
C LEU A 41 14.27 9.61 9.58
N PHE A 42 13.23 10.39 9.86
CA PHE A 42 12.22 10.10 10.86
C PHE A 42 11.06 9.38 10.19
N THR A 43 10.86 8.11 10.52
CA THR A 43 9.81 7.30 9.93
C THR A 43 8.89 6.72 10.99
N GLY A 44 7.62 6.51 10.63
CA GLY A 44 6.65 5.90 11.51
C GLY A 44 5.24 6.41 11.23
N PRO A 45 4.22 5.84 11.90
CA PRO A 45 2.82 6.21 11.70
C PRO A 45 2.56 7.71 11.91
N ARG A 46 1.45 8.21 11.37
CA ARG A 46 1.03 9.60 11.57
C ARG A 46 0.75 9.85 13.06
N GLY A 47 0.97 11.08 13.52
CA GLY A 47 0.65 11.48 14.90
C GLY A 47 1.61 11.01 15.99
N THR A 48 2.67 10.26 15.66
CA THR A 48 3.68 9.75 16.62
C THR A 48 4.74 10.76 17.07
N GLY A 49 4.72 11.98 16.51
CA GLY A 49 5.60 13.08 16.93
C GLY A 49 6.80 13.37 16.03
N LYS A 50 6.92 12.74 14.85
CA LYS A 50 8.05 12.95 13.89
C LYS A 50 8.39 14.43 13.64
N THR A 51 7.43 15.21 13.13
CA THR A 51 7.63 16.63 12.82
C THR A 51 7.83 17.48 14.08
N SER A 52 7.29 17.05 15.23
CA SER A 52 7.54 17.74 16.52
C SER A 52 8.98 17.50 16.99
N ALA A 53 9.47 16.26 16.92
CA ALA A 53 10.85 15.92 17.23
C ALA A 53 11.83 16.66 16.31
N ALA A 54 11.51 16.78 15.01
CA ALA A 54 12.31 17.54 14.05
C ALA A 54 12.45 19.02 14.46
N LYS A 55 11.35 19.66 14.85
CA LYS A 55 11.36 21.05 15.33
C LYS A 55 12.09 21.20 16.66
N ILE A 56 11.91 20.27 17.59
CA ILE A 56 12.64 20.29 18.88
C ILE A 56 14.14 20.14 18.64
N PHE A 57 14.54 19.23 17.75
CA PHE A 57 15.94 19.06 17.35
C PHE A 57 16.52 20.33 16.73
N ALA A 58 15.80 20.94 15.78
CA ALA A 58 16.21 22.20 15.15
C ALA A 58 16.35 23.35 16.17
N LYS A 59 15.51 23.39 17.21
CA LYS A 59 15.67 24.33 18.33
C LYS A 59 16.89 24.01 19.17
N ALA A 60 17.04 22.76 19.58
CA ALA A 60 18.07 22.34 20.52
C ALA A 60 19.48 22.52 19.94
N ILE A 61 19.68 22.19 18.66
CA ILE A 61 20.98 22.34 18.01
C ILE A 61 21.39 23.81 17.79
N ASN A 62 20.41 24.72 17.68
CA ASN A 62 20.62 26.16 17.50
C ASN A 62 20.45 26.95 18.81
N CYS A 63 20.31 26.28 19.96
CA CYS A 63 20.08 26.94 21.24
C CYS A 63 21.40 27.13 22.00
N HIS A 64 21.82 28.38 22.17
CA HIS A 64 23.01 28.71 22.97
C HIS A 64 22.85 28.48 24.49
N HIS A 65 21.63 28.23 24.97
CA HIS A 65 21.30 28.04 26.39
C HIS A 65 20.71 26.66 26.65
N LEU A 66 21.13 25.65 25.88
CA LEU A 66 20.64 24.29 26.02
C LEU A 66 21.06 23.69 27.38
N VAL A 67 20.19 22.85 27.94
CA VAL A 67 20.44 22.12 29.20
C VAL A 67 20.13 20.66 28.95
N ASP A 68 21.09 19.76 29.19
CA ASP A 68 20.95 18.31 28.99
C ASP A 68 20.40 17.91 27.60
N GLY A 69 20.80 18.64 26.55
CA GLY A 69 20.35 18.42 25.17
C GLY A 69 18.93 18.93 24.87
N GLU A 70 18.30 19.64 25.80
CA GLU A 70 16.99 20.28 25.62
C GLU A 70 17.09 21.76 25.24
N PRO A 71 16.20 22.26 24.36
CA PRO A 71 16.13 23.68 24.07
C PRO A 71 15.54 24.46 25.26
N CYS A 72 16.06 25.66 25.54
CA CYS A 72 15.56 26.47 26.65
C CYS A 72 14.15 27.04 26.42
N ASN A 73 13.72 27.15 25.16
CA ASN A 73 12.43 27.75 24.75
C ASN A 73 12.23 29.24 25.11
N GLU A 74 13.22 29.87 25.73
CA GLU A 74 13.13 31.27 26.19
C GLU A 74 13.99 32.23 25.36
N CYS A 75 15.07 31.76 24.73
CA CYS A 75 15.91 32.60 23.89
C CYS A 75 15.24 32.98 22.57
N ASP A 76 15.72 34.06 21.94
CA ASP A 76 15.15 34.58 20.71
C ASP A 76 15.17 33.56 19.57
N THR A 77 16.23 32.78 19.44
CA THR A 77 16.33 31.69 18.45
C THR A 77 15.23 30.63 18.67
N CYS A 78 15.04 30.16 19.91
CA CYS A 78 14.00 29.17 20.19
C CYS A 78 12.60 29.73 19.92
N LYS A 79 12.33 30.98 20.32
CA LYS A 79 11.05 31.65 20.07
C LYS A 79 10.79 31.85 18.58
N ALA A 80 11.81 32.29 17.82
CA ALA A 80 11.72 32.48 16.38
C ALA A 80 11.43 31.15 15.65
N ILE A 81 12.08 30.05 16.03
CA ILE A 81 11.81 28.71 15.46
C ILE A 81 10.39 28.25 15.81
N THR A 82 9.96 28.38 17.07
CA THR A 82 8.60 28.01 17.49
C THR A 82 7.52 28.77 16.72
N ASN A 83 7.78 30.05 16.41
CA ASN A 83 6.88 30.90 15.63
C ASN A 83 7.03 30.75 14.11
N GLY A 84 8.00 29.95 13.63
CA GLY A 84 8.27 29.76 12.20
C GLY A 84 8.82 31.00 11.50
N GLN A 85 9.55 31.85 12.23
CA GLN A 85 10.09 33.12 11.73
C GLN A 85 11.60 33.07 11.43
N LEU A 86 12.30 32.03 11.90
CA LEU A 86 13.73 31.89 11.67
C LEU A 86 14.02 31.38 10.26
N ASN A 87 14.67 32.19 9.42
CA ASN A 87 14.97 31.85 8.02
C ASN A 87 15.92 30.65 7.86
N ASP A 88 16.70 30.34 8.89
CA ASP A 88 17.63 29.20 8.88
C ASP A 88 16.95 27.87 9.24
N VAL A 89 15.68 27.86 9.64
CA VAL A 89 14.90 26.64 9.85
C VAL A 89 13.72 26.63 8.88
N ILE A 90 13.86 25.85 7.82
CA ILE A 90 12.90 25.78 6.72
C ILE A 90 12.09 24.49 6.83
N GLU A 91 10.78 24.61 7.01
CA GLU A 91 9.82 23.50 6.97
C GLU A 91 9.14 23.46 5.59
N ILE A 92 9.25 22.33 4.91
CA ILE A 92 8.68 22.08 3.59
C ILE A 92 7.74 20.89 3.70
N ASP A 93 6.51 21.06 3.24
CA ASP A 93 5.59 19.95 3.03
C ASP A 93 5.76 19.42 1.60
N ALA A 94 6.29 18.19 1.48
CA ALA A 94 6.53 17.57 0.19
C ALA A 94 5.24 17.25 -0.57
N ALA A 95 4.07 17.18 0.10
CA ALA A 95 2.81 16.99 -0.60
C ALA A 95 2.42 18.20 -1.48
N SER A 96 2.80 19.41 -1.06
CA SER A 96 2.56 20.65 -1.80
C SER A 96 3.77 21.11 -2.63
N ASN A 97 4.97 20.61 -2.34
CA ASN A 97 6.23 20.98 -3.00
C ASN A 97 6.95 19.74 -3.56
N ASN A 98 6.24 18.91 -4.34
CA ASN A 98 6.76 17.62 -4.85
C ASN A 98 7.60 17.71 -6.13
N GLY A 99 7.66 18.89 -6.74
CA GLY A 99 8.34 19.11 -8.01
C GLY A 99 9.86 19.12 -7.89
N VAL A 100 10.52 18.92 -9.05
CA VAL A 100 11.98 18.83 -9.14
C VAL A 100 12.63 20.20 -8.97
N GLU A 101 11.99 21.27 -9.47
CA GLU A 101 12.55 22.61 -9.43
C GLU A 101 12.56 23.18 -8.00
N GLU A 102 11.53 22.93 -7.20
CA GLU A 102 11.46 23.35 -5.81
C GLU A 102 12.61 22.74 -4.98
N ILE A 103 12.88 21.44 -5.17
CA ILE A 103 14.00 20.79 -4.49
C ILE A 103 15.36 21.26 -5.00
N ARG A 104 15.48 21.61 -6.30
CA ARG A 104 16.71 22.23 -6.82
C ARG A 104 16.98 23.59 -6.21
N ASP A 105 15.94 24.42 -6.07
CA ASP A 105 16.04 25.72 -5.41
C ASP A 105 16.47 25.56 -3.96
N ILE A 106 15.92 24.58 -3.25
CA ILE A 106 16.31 24.24 -1.88
C ILE A 106 17.79 23.84 -1.83
N ARG A 107 18.24 22.93 -2.70
CA ARG A 107 19.64 22.52 -2.80
C ARG A 107 20.56 23.73 -3.07
N ASP A 108 20.19 24.59 -3.99
CA ASP A 108 21.03 25.71 -4.38
C ASP A 108 21.09 26.77 -3.26
N LYS A 109 20.00 26.95 -2.51
CA LYS A 109 19.97 27.77 -1.28
C LYS A 109 20.68 27.13 -0.09
N ALA A 110 20.81 25.81 -0.06
CA ALA A 110 21.51 25.09 1.00
C ALA A 110 23.04 25.31 0.94
N LYS A 111 23.58 25.73 -0.20
CA LYS A 111 25.02 26.03 -0.35
C LYS A 111 25.48 27.26 0.43
N TYR A 112 24.56 28.13 0.82
CA TYR A 112 24.87 29.34 1.58
C TYR A 112 24.86 29.06 3.07
N ALA A 113 25.81 29.66 3.77
CA ALA A 113 25.91 29.58 5.23
C ALA A 113 24.62 30.09 5.92
N PRO A 114 24.33 29.62 7.14
CA PRO A 114 23.28 30.18 7.98
C PRO A 114 23.44 31.69 8.18
N THR A 115 22.34 32.41 8.38
CA THR A 115 22.35 33.88 8.54
C THR A 115 22.41 34.32 10.00
N GLU A 116 21.62 33.68 10.84
CA GLU A 116 21.41 34.03 12.25
C GLU A 116 21.71 32.86 13.20
N ALA A 117 21.51 31.62 12.75
CA ALA A 117 21.72 30.41 13.55
C ALA A 117 23.07 29.73 13.29
N ASP A 118 23.49 28.80 14.15
CA ASP A 118 24.71 28.02 13.93
C ASP A 118 24.53 26.97 12.81
N TYR A 119 23.33 26.40 12.71
CA TYR A 119 22.95 25.40 11.71
C TYR A 119 21.72 25.80 10.92
N LYS A 120 21.76 25.55 9.61
CA LYS A 120 20.63 25.67 8.71
C LYS A 120 19.93 24.32 8.60
N VAL A 121 18.67 24.25 9.02
CA VAL A 121 17.93 23.00 9.13
C VAL A 121 16.77 22.98 8.12
N TYR A 122 16.75 21.96 7.27
CA TYR A 122 15.66 21.68 6.34
C TYR A 122 14.83 20.52 6.87
N ILE A 123 13.58 20.79 7.26
CA ILE A 123 12.60 19.78 7.66
C ILE A 123 11.69 19.51 6.46
N ILE A 124 11.77 18.33 5.88
CA ILE A 124 10.92 17.92 4.75
C ILE A 124 9.91 16.89 5.25
N ASP A 125 8.67 17.32 5.45
CA ASP A 125 7.58 16.45 5.90
C ASP A 125 6.93 15.72 4.73
N GLU A 126 6.39 14.53 5.01
CA GLU A 126 5.84 13.58 4.04
C GLU A 126 6.73 13.37 2.79
N VAL A 127 8.04 13.23 2.98
CA VAL A 127 9.06 13.17 1.91
C VAL A 127 8.79 12.07 0.86
N HIS A 128 8.01 11.05 1.18
CA HIS A 128 7.57 10.02 0.22
C HIS A 128 6.70 10.56 -0.92
N MET A 129 6.16 11.77 -0.77
CA MET A 129 5.38 12.47 -1.79
C MET A 129 6.25 13.16 -2.85
N LEU A 130 7.58 13.22 -2.67
CA LEU A 130 8.49 13.79 -3.66
C LEU A 130 8.51 12.94 -4.95
N SER A 131 8.59 13.63 -6.09
CA SER A 131 8.82 12.97 -7.37
C SER A 131 10.20 12.28 -7.42
N THR A 132 10.35 11.29 -8.30
CA THR A 132 11.64 10.59 -8.49
C THR A 132 12.76 11.55 -8.92
N GLY A 133 12.44 12.54 -9.75
CA GLY A 133 13.37 13.60 -10.13
C GLY A 133 13.81 14.46 -8.95
N ALA A 134 12.89 14.76 -8.02
CA ALA A 134 13.16 15.53 -6.81
C ALA A 134 14.08 14.77 -5.84
N PHE A 135 13.86 13.47 -5.63
CA PHE A 135 14.80 12.62 -4.87
C PHE A 135 16.22 12.64 -5.45
N ASN A 136 16.34 12.53 -6.77
CA ASN A 136 17.64 12.59 -7.44
C ASN A 136 18.32 13.94 -7.29
N ALA A 137 17.56 15.04 -7.29
CA ALA A 137 18.10 16.37 -7.03
C ALA A 137 18.66 16.51 -5.61
N LEU A 138 18.03 15.84 -4.63
CA LEU A 138 18.47 15.84 -3.23
C LEU A 138 19.73 14.99 -2.99
N LEU A 139 19.90 13.89 -3.74
CA LEU A 139 21.01 12.94 -3.56
C LEU A 139 22.38 13.62 -3.53
N LYS A 140 22.65 14.53 -4.47
CA LYS A 140 23.95 15.22 -4.55
C LYS A 140 24.26 15.99 -3.26
N THR A 141 23.25 16.59 -2.66
CA THR A 141 23.38 17.36 -1.40
C THR A 141 23.54 16.47 -0.18
N LEU A 142 22.94 15.27 -0.20
CA LEU A 142 23.11 14.28 0.86
C LEU A 142 24.46 13.56 0.77
N GLU A 143 25.04 13.46 -0.43
CA GLU A 143 26.38 12.90 -0.65
C GLU A 143 27.50 13.87 -0.26
N GLU A 144 27.34 15.14 -0.63
CA GLU A 144 28.29 16.21 -0.38
C GLU A 144 27.60 17.32 0.45
N PRO A 145 27.28 17.06 1.73
CA PRO A 145 26.55 18.01 2.55
C PRO A 145 27.38 19.28 2.80
N PRO A 146 26.80 20.47 2.62
CA PRO A 146 27.44 21.71 3.03
C PRO A 146 27.71 21.71 4.54
N ALA A 147 28.78 22.39 4.95
CA ALA A 147 29.05 22.58 6.37
C ALA A 147 27.87 23.31 7.04
N ASN A 148 27.49 22.87 8.25
CA ASN A 148 26.42 23.45 9.06
C ASN A 148 25.01 23.37 8.43
N VAL A 149 24.78 22.45 7.50
CA VAL A 149 23.44 22.15 6.98
C VAL A 149 22.97 20.78 7.44
N ILE A 150 21.72 20.72 7.91
CA ILE A 150 21.11 19.46 8.37
C ILE A 150 19.77 19.25 7.66
N PHE A 151 19.60 18.05 7.11
CA PHE A 151 18.33 17.60 6.55
C PHE A 151 17.60 16.68 7.53
N ILE A 152 16.32 16.95 7.79
CA ILE A 152 15.44 16.07 8.56
C ILE A 152 14.28 15.69 7.66
N LEU A 153 14.29 14.45 7.19
CA LEU A 153 13.26 13.89 6.31
C LEU A 153 12.25 13.15 7.17
N ALA A 154 10.97 13.50 7.10
CA ALA A 154 9.90 12.80 7.81
C ALA A 154 8.99 12.05 6.83
N THR A 155 8.62 10.81 7.16
CA THR A 155 7.71 10.01 6.33
C THR A 155 6.84 9.05 7.11
N THR A 156 5.60 8.87 6.67
CA THR A 156 4.73 7.78 7.10
C THR A 156 4.96 6.47 6.33
N GLU A 157 5.55 6.54 5.13
CA GLU A 157 5.75 5.41 4.22
C GLU A 157 7.23 5.19 3.88
N PRO A 158 8.01 4.52 4.75
CA PRO A 158 9.46 4.34 4.53
C PRO A 158 9.77 3.50 3.29
N HIS A 159 8.87 2.60 2.90
CA HIS A 159 9.04 1.70 1.75
C HIS A 159 8.99 2.43 0.40
N LYS A 160 8.42 3.64 0.35
CA LYS A 160 8.43 4.50 -0.84
C LYS A 160 9.71 5.31 -0.97
N ILE A 161 10.56 5.34 0.06
CA ILE A 161 11.82 6.08 0.03
C ILE A 161 12.89 5.23 -0.65
N PRO A 162 13.62 5.78 -1.65
CA PRO A 162 14.72 5.06 -2.27
C PRO A 162 15.79 4.63 -1.27
N LEU A 163 16.30 3.40 -1.40
CA LEU A 163 17.38 2.87 -0.56
C LEU A 163 18.64 3.77 -0.57
N THR A 164 18.87 4.47 -1.68
CA THR A 164 19.97 5.44 -1.84
C THR A 164 19.88 6.61 -0.87
N ILE A 165 18.67 7.04 -0.49
CA ILE A 165 18.45 8.07 0.52
C ILE A 165 18.58 7.46 1.92
N ILE A 166 17.98 6.29 2.14
CA ILE A 166 18.01 5.61 3.44
C ILE A 166 19.46 5.34 3.87
N SER A 167 20.33 4.90 2.95
CA SER A 167 21.73 4.60 3.26
C SER A 167 22.58 5.82 3.63
N ARG A 168 22.11 7.04 3.34
CA ARG A 168 22.81 8.32 3.60
C ARG A 168 22.18 9.12 4.74
N THR A 169 21.19 8.54 5.41
CA THR A 169 20.46 9.20 6.51
C THR A 169 20.55 8.36 7.78
N GLN A 170 20.59 9.04 8.93
CA GLN A 170 20.43 8.35 10.20
C GLN A 170 18.94 8.10 10.44
N ARG A 171 18.53 6.83 10.37
CA ARG A 171 17.12 6.43 10.46
C ARG A 171 16.66 6.30 11.92
N PHE A 172 15.51 6.89 12.22
CA PHE A 172 14.79 6.77 13.50
C PHE A 172 13.36 6.30 13.26
N ASP A 173 13.02 5.13 13.81
CA ASP A 173 11.71 4.49 13.68
C ASP A 173 10.79 4.83 14.87
N PHE A 174 9.92 5.82 14.68
CA PHE A 174 8.88 6.21 15.63
C PHE A 174 7.79 5.15 15.69
N ARG A 175 7.49 4.69 16.90
CA ARG A 175 6.49 3.64 17.14
C ARG A 175 5.11 4.24 17.41
N ARG A 176 4.05 3.43 17.28
CA ARG A 176 2.72 3.83 17.74
C ARG A 176 2.78 4.13 19.25
N ILE A 177 2.11 5.20 19.67
CA ILE A 177 2.00 5.55 21.08
C ILE A 177 1.02 4.57 21.72
N THR A 178 1.33 4.11 22.93
CA THR A 178 0.42 3.19 23.63
C THR A 178 -0.87 3.89 24.04
N ALA A 179 -1.96 3.14 24.19
CA ALA A 179 -3.24 3.70 24.65
C ALA A 179 -3.09 4.34 26.04
N LYS A 180 -2.30 3.71 26.92
CA LYS A 180 -1.97 4.24 28.25
C LYS A 180 -1.25 5.59 28.18
N ASP A 181 -0.19 5.68 27.38
CA ASP A 181 0.57 6.92 27.23
C ASP A 181 -0.30 8.05 26.64
N SER A 182 -1.21 7.71 25.73
CA SER A 182 -2.17 8.66 25.15
C SER A 182 -3.18 9.15 26.19
N TYR A 183 -3.71 8.23 27.01
CA TYR A 183 -4.58 8.53 28.13
C TYR A 183 -3.90 9.46 29.15
N ASP A 184 -2.69 9.11 29.61
CA ASP A 184 -1.95 9.89 30.62
C ASP A 184 -1.69 11.32 30.11
N ARG A 185 -1.41 11.47 28.82
CA ARG A 185 -1.23 12.80 28.20
C ARG A 185 -2.53 13.60 28.14
N MET A 186 -3.66 12.97 27.81
CA MET A 186 -4.96 13.65 27.80
C MET A 186 -5.36 14.08 29.21
N VAL A 187 -5.17 13.23 30.21
CA VAL A 187 -5.39 13.56 31.63
C VAL A 187 -4.57 14.78 32.04
N TYR A 188 -3.27 14.81 31.70
CA TYR A 188 -2.42 15.96 31.97
C TYR A 188 -2.97 17.26 31.36
N ILE A 189 -3.42 17.21 30.11
CA ILE A 189 -3.97 18.39 29.39
C ILE A 189 -5.29 18.85 30.00
N LEU A 190 -6.20 17.93 30.33
CA LEU A 190 -7.51 18.25 30.90
C LEU A 190 -7.39 18.86 32.29
N ASN A 191 -6.51 18.32 33.12
CA ASN A 191 -6.22 18.88 34.45
C ASN A 191 -5.66 20.30 34.36
N GLN A 192 -4.78 20.58 33.39
CA GLN A 192 -4.26 21.94 33.16
C GLN A 192 -5.31 22.92 32.63
N LYS A 193 -6.36 22.42 31.97
CA LYS A 193 -7.48 23.23 31.45
C LYS A 193 -8.67 23.30 32.40
N ASP A 194 -8.61 22.61 33.55
CA ASP A 194 -9.72 22.50 34.50
C ASP A 194 -11.03 21.99 33.84
N VAL A 195 -10.89 20.94 33.03
CA VAL A 195 -12.02 20.30 32.33
C VAL A 195 -12.34 18.98 33.04
N THR A 196 -13.59 18.82 33.49
CA THR A 196 -14.09 17.57 34.06
C THR A 196 -14.23 16.47 33.01
N TYR A 197 -13.84 15.24 33.35
CA TYR A 197 -13.85 14.12 32.41
C TYR A 197 -14.23 12.79 33.05
N ASP A 198 -14.82 11.89 32.25
CA ASP A 198 -14.95 10.47 32.55
C ASP A 198 -13.70 9.72 32.07
N GLU A 199 -13.12 8.88 32.94
CA GLU A 199 -11.97 8.05 32.59
C GLU A 199 -12.27 7.10 31.43
N LYS A 200 -13.49 6.56 31.34
CA LYS A 200 -13.90 5.66 30.26
C LYS A 200 -13.88 6.38 28.92
N ALA A 201 -14.33 7.64 28.89
CA ALA A 201 -14.32 8.47 27.69
C ALA A 201 -12.90 8.62 27.12
N LEU A 202 -11.92 8.91 27.98
CA LEU A 202 -10.52 9.04 27.55
C LEU A 202 -9.93 7.74 27.02
N ARG A 203 -10.33 6.59 27.59
CA ARG A 203 -9.89 5.28 27.09
C ARG A 203 -10.44 5.01 25.68
N VAL A 204 -11.72 5.32 25.44
CA VAL A 204 -12.35 5.22 24.12
C VAL A 204 -11.62 6.10 23.10
N ILE A 205 -11.31 7.35 23.47
CA ILE A 205 -10.56 8.28 22.59
C ILE A 205 -9.15 7.76 22.30
N ALA A 206 -8.43 7.27 23.33
CA ALA A 206 -7.08 6.76 23.18
C ALA A 206 -7.00 5.56 22.22
N GLN A 207 -8.02 4.70 22.25
CA GLN A 207 -8.12 3.57 21.32
C GLN A 207 -8.49 4.01 19.91
N ALA A 208 -9.49 4.90 19.76
CA ALA A 208 -9.91 5.42 18.47
C ALA A 208 -8.79 6.16 17.72
N ALA A 209 -7.81 6.70 18.44
CA ALA A 209 -6.65 7.38 17.87
C ALA A 209 -5.56 6.44 17.30
N GLU A 210 -5.69 5.12 17.51
CA GLU A 210 -4.77 4.09 17.02
C GLU A 210 -3.26 4.39 17.22
N GLY A 211 -2.92 5.05 18.32
CA GLY A 211 -1.53 5.40 18.67
C GLY A 211 -0.97 6.67 18.01
N GLY A 212 -1.83 7.52 17.43
CA GLY A 212 -1.51 8.88 16.99
C GLY A 212 -1.98 9.93 17.99
N MET A 213 -1.05 10.63 18.68
CA MET A 213 -1.41 11.67 19.67
C MET A 213 -2.15 12.85 19.03
N ARG A 214 -1.78 13.20 17.79
CA ARG A 214 -2.47 14.28 17.06
C ARG A 214 -3.96 13.97 16.89
N ASP A 215 -4.28 12.73 16.59
CA ASP A 215 -5.64 12.28 16.33
C ASP A 215 -6.40 12.15 17.66
N ALA A 216 -5.77 11.61 18.71
CA ALA A 216 -6.33 11.60 20.08
C ALA A 216 -6.73 13.00 20.56
N LEU A 217 -5.83 13.98 20.43
CA LEU A 217 -6.11 15.36 20.83
C LEU A 217 -7.12 16.05 19.93
N SER A 218 -7.25 15.64 18.66
CA SER A 218 -8.27 16.19 17.75
C SER A 218 -9.66 15.67 18.10
N ILE A 219 -9.78 14.38 18.40
CA ILE A 219 -11.02 13.77 18.90
C ILE A 219 -11.39 14.39 20.24
N LEU A 220 -10.45 14.53 21.17
CA LEU A 220 -10.69 15.18 22.46
C LEU A 220 -11.19 16.62 22.30
N ASP A 221 -10.60 17.39 21.38
CA ASP A 221 -11.03 18.76 21.05
C ASP A 221 -12.49 18.80 20.57
N GLN A 222 -12.89 17.83 19.75
CA GLN A 222 -14.25 17.68 19.26
C GLN A 222 -15.22 17.32 20.39
N VAL A 223 -14.86 16.38 21.26
CA VAL A 223 -15.69 15.97 22.41
C VAL A 223 -15.89 17.14 23.37
N ILE A 224 -14.84 17.90 23.70
CA ILE A 224 -14.94 19.10 24.54
C ILE A 224 -15.80 20.18 23.88
N SER A 225 -15.81 20.27 22.55
CA SER A 225 -16.63 21.25 21.84
C SER A 225 -18.11 20.83 21.77
N PHE A 226 -18.39 19.53 21.91
CA PHE A 226 -19.74 18.96 21.94
C PHE A 226 -20.36 19.09 23.32
N GLY A 227 -19.60 18.76 24.36
CA GLY A 227 -20.02 18.92 25.76
C GLY A 227 -19.84 20.35 26.27
N ASP A 228 -20.61 20.74 27.29
CA ASP A 228 -20.45 22.02 27.98
C ASP A 228 -19.19 22.00 28.88
N ASN A 229 -18.00 21.94 28.27
CA ASN A 229 -16.70 21.86 28.95
C ASN A 229 -16.57 20.65 29.89
N THR A 230 -17.24 19.55 29.53
CA THR A 230 -17.17 18.24 30.19
C THR A 230 -16.93 17.16 29.13
N VAL A 231 -16.10 16.18 29.44
CA VAL A 231 -15.82 15.04 28.57
C VAL A 231 -16.60 13.83 29.10
N THR A 232 -17.75 13.54 28.51
CA THR A 232 -18.58 12.40 28.89
C THR A 232 -18.30 11.19 28.01
N LEU A 233 -18.67 10.00 28.49
CA LEU A 233 -18.55 8.77 27.71
C LEU A 233 -19.45 8.80 26.47
N ASP A 234 -20.68 9.27 26.60
CA ASP A 234 -21.64 9.34 25.49
C ASP A 234 -21.13 10.23 24.36
N ASP A 235 -20.60 11.42 24.68
CA ASP A 235 -20.02 12.32 23.68
C ASP A 235 -18.80 11.69 23.00
N ALA A 236 -17.95 11.01 23.77
CA ALA A 236 -16.79 10.31 23.22
C ALA A 236 -17.19 9.14 22.30
N LEU A 237 -18.23 8.39 22.63
CA LEU A 237 -18.77 7.31 21.80
C LEU A 237 -19.38 7.87 20.51
N MET A 238 -20.11 8.98 20.60
CA MET A 238 -20.72 9.66 19.46
C MET A 238 -19.66 10.20 18.50
N VAL A 239 -18.63 10.91 19.00
CA VAL A 239 -17.56 11.49 18.18
C VAL A 239 -16.65 10.44 17.57
N THR A 240 -16.32 9.38 18.31
CA THR A 240 -15.47 8.29 17.78
C THR A 240 -16.22 7.33 16.86
N GLY A 241 -17.55 7.44 16.76
CA GLY A 241 -18.39 6.51 16.02
C GLY A 241 -18.50 5.14 16.70
N SER A 242 -18.23 5.05 18.00
CA SER A 242 -18.37 3.79 18.76
C SER A 242 -19.83 3.39 18.97
N VAL A 243 -20.80 4.31 18.85
CA VAL A 243 -22.23 3.96 18.72
C VAL A 243 -22.40 2.97 17.56
N THR A 244 -21.70 3.19 16.46
CA THR A 244 -21.72 2.29 15.31
C THR A 244 -21.08 0.92 15.60
N LYS A 245 -20.21 0.77 16.62
CA LYS A 245 -19.71 -0.56 17.02
C LYS A 245 -20.82 -1.42 17.62
N LYS A 246 -21.75 -0.83 18.39
CA LYS A 246 -22.93 -1.54 18.91
C LYS A 246 -23.80 -2.02 17.73
N LEU A 247 -24.09 -1.12 16.77
CA LEU A 247 -24.82 -1.48 15.54
C LEU A 247 -24.08 -2.53 14.68
N ILE A 248 -22.75 -2.52 14.64
CA ILE A 248 -21.96 -3.57 13.97
C ILE A 248 -22.14 -4.92 14.69
N ALA A 249 -22.08 -4.94 16.01
CA ALA A 249 -22.31 -6.15 16.79
C ALA A 249 -23.74 -6.68 16.56
N ASP A 250 -24.75 -5.79 16.57
CA ASP A 250 -26.14 -6.10 16.24
C ASP A 250 -26.24 -6.72 14.83
N TYR A 251 -25.66 -6.05 13.82
CA TYR A 251 -25.67 -6.53 12.44
C TYR A 251 -25.04 -7.92 12.30
N VAL A 252 -23.87 -8.15 12.92
CA VAL A 252 -23.18 -9.45 12.83
C VAL A 252 -24.01 -10.54 13.51
N GLU A 253 -24.63 -10.25 14.65
CA GLU A 253 -25.53 -11.18 15.36
C GLU A 253 -26.79 -11.49 14.55
N GLU A 254 -27.42 -10.49 13.92
CA GLU A 254 -28.60 -10.66 13.07
C GLU A 254 -28.30 -11.54 11.84
N VAL A 255 -27.17 -11.27 11.18
CA VAL A 255 -26.72 -12.01 10.01
C VAL A 255 -26.39 -13.46 10.36
N THR A 256 -25.70 -13.69 11.48
CA THR A 256 -25.32 -15.05 11.91
C THR A 256 -26.49 -15.87 12.45
N ASN A 257 -27.53 -15.22 12.98
CA ASN A 257 -28.81 -15.85 13.31
C ASN A 257 -29.73 -16.04 12.10
N HIS A 258 -29.26 -15.77 10.88
CA HIS A 258 -30.02 -15.90 9.62
C HIS A 258 -31.25 -14.96 9.53
N VAL A 259 -31.21 -13.82 10.20
CA VAL A 259 -32.31 -12.86 10.29
C VAL A 259 -32.09 -11.69 9.32
N THR A 260 -32.36 -11.92 8.03
CA THR A 260 -31.97 -10.99 6.94
C THR A 260 -32.64 -9.62 6.99
N LYS A 261 -33.93 -9.54 7.37
CA LYS A 261 -34.68 -8.27 7.32
C LYS A 261 -34.14 -7.25 8.34
N PRO A 262 -34.06 -7.58 9.65
CA PRO A 262 -33.36 -6.76 10.64
C PRO A 262 -31.94 -6.38 10.23
N ALA A 263 -31.13 -7.32 9.73
CA ALA A 263 -29.78 -7.02 9.25
C ALA A 263 -29.75 -5.93 8.15
N LEU A 264 -30.71 -5.95 7.22
CA LEU A 264 -30.82 -4.90 6.19
C LEU A 264 -31.28 -3.55 6.75
N GLU A 265 -32.12 -3.56 7.79
CA GLU A 265 -32.56 -2.34 8.48
C GLU A 265 -31.39 -1.72 9.26
N THR A 266 -30.66 -2.51 10.05
CA THR A 266 -29.45 -2.09 10.79
C THR A 266 -28.37 -1.57 9.85
N MET A 267 -28.13 -2.25 8.72
CA MET A 267 -27.17 -1.77 7.71
C MET A 267 -27.57 -0.39 7.14
N ARG A 268 -28.85 -0.17 6.85
CA ARG A 268 -29.33 1.13 6.37
C ARG A 268 -29.22 2.22 7.42
N GLU A 269 -29.48 1.90 8.68
CA GLU A 269 -29.29 2.84 9.80
C GLU A 269 -27.82 3.29 9.88
N ILE A 270 -26.87 2.35 9.84
CA ILE A 270 -25.43 2.65 9.84
C ILE A 270 -25.02 3.56 8.66
N LEU A 271 -25.56 3.31 7.46
CA LEU A 271 -25.27 4.15 6.29
C LEU A 271 -25.92 5.54 6.38
N GLN A 272 -27.12 5.63 6.97
CA GLN A 272 -27.83 6.90 7.18
C GLN A 272 -27.14 7.79 8.21
N GLU A 273 -26.43 7.22 9.19
CA GLU A 273 -25.54 7.95 10.10
C GLU A 273 -24.31 8.58 9.39
N GLY A 274 -24.19 8.40 8.07
CA GLY A 274 -23.15 9.03 7.25
C GLY A 274 -21.86 8.22 7.17
N LYS A 275 -21.90 6.94 7.52
CA LYS A 275 -20.74 6.05 7.40
C LYS A 275 -20.51 5.66 5.95
N ASP A 276 -19.26 5.77 5.50
CA ASP A 276 -18.84 5.27 4.20
C ASP A 276 -18.99 3.74 4.13
N ALA A 277 -19.52 3.24 3.02
CA ALA A 277 -19.78 1.82 2.78
C ALA A 277 -18.51 0.95 2.85
N ASN A 278 -17.35 1.45 2.41
CA ASN A 278 -16.10 0.71 2.53
C ASN A 278 -15.64 0.64 3.98
N ARG A 279 -15.78 1.75 4.71
CA ARG A 279 -15.44 1.79 6.14
C ARG A 279 -16.33 0.86 6.96
N PHE A 280 -17.61 0.73 6.61
CA PHE A 280 -18.49 -0.27 7.21
C PHE A 280 -17.95 -1.71 7.04
N ILE A 281 -17.50 -2.07 5.83
CA ILE A 281 -16.90 -3.40 5.58
C ILE A 281 -15.59 -3.56 6.36
N GLU A 282 -14.73 -2.55 6.40
CA GLU A 282 -13.48 -2.60 7.16
C GLU A 282 -13.72 -2.86 8.65
N ASP A 283 -14.72 -2.19 9.22
CA ASP A 283 -15.09 -2.37 10.62
C ASP A 283 -15.71 -3.76 10.87
N LEU A 284 -16.51 -4.30 9.94
CA LEU A 284 -17.01 -5.69 10.02
C LEU A 284 -15.87 -6.71 10.01
N ILE A 285 -14.89 -6.54 9.11
CA ILE A 285 -13.71 -7.41 9.03
C ILE A 285 -12.91 -7.31 10.32
N SER A 286 -12.72 -6.09 10.85
CA SER A 286 -12.01 -5.89 12.13
C SER A 286 -12.74 -6.59 13.28
N TYR A 287 -14.06 -6.41 13.38
CA TYR A 287 -14.88 -7.05 14.41
C TYR A 287 -14.78 -8.58 14.36
N MET A 288 -14.94 -9.18 13.18
CA MET A 288 -14.83 -10.65 13.00
C MET A 288 -13.41 -11.17 13.32
N ARG A 289 -12.37 -10.41 12.95
CA ARG A 289 -10.99 -10.74 13.33
C ARG A 289 -10.82 -10.73 14.84
N ASP A 290 -11.37 -9.73 15.53
CA ASP A 290 -11.25 -9.61 16.97
C ASP A 290 -11.99 -10.76 17.68
N VAL A 291 -13.12 -11.22 17.14
CA VAL A 291 -13.83 -12.44 17.61
C VAL A 291 -12.95 -13.69 17.43
N LEU A 292 -12.34 -13.89 16.25
CA LEU A 292 -11.43 -15.01 16.00
C LEU A 292 -10.21 -14.99 16.93
N LEU A 293 -9.63 -13.81 17.17
CA LEU A 293 -8.51 -13.64 18.09
C LEU A 293 -8.92 -14.00 19.52
N TYR A 294 -10.12 -13.60 19.95
CA TYR A 294 -10.63 -13.95 21.28
C TYR A 294 -10.80 -15.46 21.44
N GLN A 295 -11.32 -16.17 20.42
CA GLN A 295 -11.47 -17.62 20.46
C GLN A 295 -10.13 -18.37 20.61
N GLN A 296 -9.06 -17.86 19.99
CA GLN A 296 -7.75 -18.54 19.97
C GLN A 296 -6.82 -18.09 21.09
N ALA A 297 -6.87 -16.82 21.45
CA ALA A 297 -5.99 -16.20 22.44
C ALA A 297 -6.76 -15.07 23.17
N PRO A 298 -7.61 -15.41 24.15
CA PRO A 298 -8.37 -14.43 24.93
C PRO A 298 -7.48 -13.36 25.58
N GLU A 299 -6.25 -13.72 25.95
CA GLU A 299 -5.26 -12.82 26.57
C GLU A 299 -4.74 -11.72 25.62
N MET A 300 -4.95 -11.85 24.31
CA MET A 300 -4.49 -10.88 23.30
C MET A 300 -5.53 -9.82 22.94
N VAL A 301 -6.78 -9.94 23.42
CA VAL A 301 -7.84 -8.97 23.12
C VAL A 301 -8.06 -8.06 24.31
N ASP A 302 -7.79 -6.77 24.13
CA ASP A 302 -7.98 -5.75 25.15
C ASP A 302 -9.49 -5.57 25.43
N SER A 303 -9.92 -5.84 26.67
CA SER A 303 -11.31 -5.63 27.17
C SER A 303 -11.92 -4.27 26.79
N VAL A 304 -11.09 -3.23 26.67
CA VAL A 304 -11.56 -1.89 26.31
C VAL A 304 -11.92 -1.79 24.81
N ALA A 305 -11.29 -2.59 23.93
CA ALA A 305 -11.57 -2.57 22.49
C ALA A 305 -12.96 -3.13 22.14
N MET A 306 -13.51 -3.96 23.04
CA MET A 306 -14.80 -4.63 22.91
C MET A 306 -16.01 -3.72 23.20
N GLY A 307 -15.79 -2.52 23.74
CA GLY A 307 -16.86 -1.61 24.16
C GLY A 307 -17.44 -1.99 25.53
N GLU A 308 -18.56 -1.37 25.92
CA GLU A 308 -19.16 -1.55 27.25
C GLU A 308 -19.76 -2.95 27.50
N ASP A 309 -19.93 -3.76 26.45
CA ASP A 309 -20.65 -5.04 26.49
C ASP A 309 -19.73 -6.25 26.33
N ASP A 310 -18.63 -6.29 27.10
CA ASP A 310 -17.65 -7.41 27.15
C ASP A 310 -18.37 -8.77 27.19
N LYS A 311 -19.42 -8.92 28.00
CA LYS A 311 -20.19 -10.17 28.09
C LYS A 311 -20.92 -10.56 26.81
N ARG A 312 -21.53 -9.60 26.11
CA ARG A 312 -22.25 -9.88 24.86
C ARG A 312 -21.28 -10.34 23.78
N PHE A 313 -20.13 -9.67 23.69
CA PHE A 313 -19.06 -10.08 22.79
C PHE A 313 -18.53 -11.47 23.15
N GLU A 314 -18.26 -11.73 24.44
CA GLU A 314 -17.78 -13.03 24.90
C GLU A 314 -18.76 -14.17 24.59
N ASP A 315 -20.04 -13.96 24.84
CA ASP A 315 -21.09 -14.95 24.61
C ASP A 315 -21.23 -15.23 23.10
N PHE A 316 -21.20 -14.18 22.28
CA PHE A 316 -21.19 -14.31 20.82
C PHE A 316 -19.95 -15.07 20.33
N ALA A 317 -18.76 -14.69 20.81
CA ALA A 317 -17.50 -15.31 20.42
C ALA A 317 -17.42 -16.80 20.82
N LYS A 318 -18.06 -17.20 21.93
CA LYS A 318 -18.15 -18.62 22.32
C LYS A 318 -19.22 -19.38 21.53
N GLY A 319 -20.24 -18.71 21.02
CA GLY A 319 -21.38 -19.32 20.32
C GLY A 319 -21.15 -19.57 18.82
N ILE A 320 -20.28 -18.80 18.17
CA ILE A 320 -20.07 -18.87 16.71
C ILE A 320 -18.92 -19.81 16.31
N ASP A 321 -19.10 -20.56 15.23
CA ASP A 321 -18.04 -21.39 14.64
C ASP A 321 -17.00 -20.55 13.88
N ALA A 322 -15.72 -20.82 14.12
CA ALA A 322 -14.61 -20.14 13.45
C ALA A 322 -14.63 -20.29 11.91
N GLU A 323 -15.12 -21.41 11.39
CA GLU A 323 -15.25 -21.66 9.95
C GLU A 323 -16.25 -20.70 9.31
N VAL A 324 -17.36 -20.40 9.99
CA VAL A 324 -18.34 -19.40 9.54
C VAL A 324 -17.69 -18.02 9.49
N LEU A 325 -16.93 -17.63 10.51
CA LEU A 325 -16.20 -16.36 10.53
C LEU A 325 -15.19 -16.26 9.37
N TYR A 326 -14.45 -17.32 9.05
CA TYR A 326 -13.55 -17.32 7.89
C TYR A 326 -14.31 -17.13 6.56
N GLN A 327 -15.46 -17.78 6.40
CA GLN A 327 -16.30 -17.63 5.20
C GLN A 327 -16.89 -16.22 5.09
N MET A 328 -17.32 -15.63 6.20
CA MET A 328 -17.81 -14.25 6.25
C MET A 328 -16.69 -13.27 5.87
N ILE A 329 -15.49 -13.38 6.45
CA ILE A 329 -14.34 -12.51 6.14
C ILE A 329 -13.96 -12.63 4.65
N LYS A 330 -13.98 -13.84 4.09
CA LYS A 330 -13.74 -14.04 2.66
C LYS A 330 -14.77 -13.30 1.80
N THR A 331 -16.05 -13.45 2.14
CA THR A 331 -17.16 -12.81 1.41
C THR A 331 -17.08 -11.27 1.51
N LEU A 332 -16.71 -10.74 2.68
CA LEU A 332 -16.47 -9.31 2.89
C LEU A 332 -15.33 -8.78 2.02
N ASN A 333 -14.19 -9.48 1.99
CA ASN A 333 -13.05 -9.10 1.16
C ASN A 333 -13.38 -9.11 -0.34
N ASP A 334 -14.13 -10.12 -0.81
CA ASP A 334 -14.54 -10.23 -2.21
C ASP A 334 -15.44 -9.03 -2.62
N ILE A 335 -16.40 -8.66 -1.75
CA ILE A 335 -17.27 -7.50 -1.98
C ILE A 335 -16.49 -6.18 -1.89
N GLN A 336 -15.57 -6.04 -0.93
CA GLN A 336 -14.72 -4.86 -0.80
C GLN A 336 -13.93 -4.58 -2.09
N GLN A 337 -13.42 -5.62 -2.74
CA GLN A 337 -12.72 -5.47 -4.02
C GLN A 337 -13.64 -5.04 -5.16
N GLN A 338 -14.88 -5.53 -5.18
CA GLN A 338 -15.88 -5.16 -6.20
C GLN A 338 -16.35 -3.71 -6.02
N MET A 339 -16.46 -3.25 -4.78
CA MET A 339 -16.88 -1.89 -4.45
C MET A 339 -15.86 -0.82 -4.89
N ARG A 340 -14.58 -1.16 -5.07
CA ARG A 340 -13.57 -0.22 -5.59
C ARG A 340 -13.87 0.34 -6.99
N PHE A 341 -14.76 -0.31 -7.76
CA PHE A 341 -15.05 0.03 -9.14
C PHE A 341 -16.52 0.38 -9.40
N THR A 342 -17.35 0.51 -8.36
CA THR A 342 -18.79 0.82 -8.48
C THR A 342 -19.10 2.26 -8.11
N THR A 343 -20.16 2.81 -8.71
CA THR A 343 -20.76 4.10 -8.32
C THR A 343 -21.94 3.92 -7.35
N HIS A 344 -22.38 2.69 -7.11
CA HIS A 344 -23.50 2.35 -6.24
C HIS A 344 -23.08 1.28 -5.22
N PRO A 345 -22.31 1.65 -4.19
CA PRO A 345 -21.83 0.72 -3.17
C PRO A 345 -22.96 0.07 -2.35
N ASP A 346 -24.07 0.79 -2.14
CA ASP A 346 -25.19 0.34 -1.29
C ASP A 346 -25.83 -0.97 -1.78
N VAL A 347 -25.94 -1.13 -3.11
CA VAL A 347 -26.49 -2.37 -3.71
C VAL A 347 -25.60 -3.57 -3.38
N TYR A 348 -24.28 -3.39 -3.36
CA TYR A 348 -23.34 -4.45 -3.00
C TYR A 348 -23.45 -4.81 -1.52
N LEU A 349 -23.71 -3.83 -0.64
CA LEU A 349 -23.96 -4.06 0.78
C LEU A 349 -25.28 -4.79 1.04
N GLU A 350 -26.35 -4.46 0.31
CA GLU A 350 -27.62 -5.19 0.40
C GLU A 350 -27.44 -6.66 -0.01
N VAL A 351 -26.77 -6.90 -1.16
CA VAL A 351 -26.48 -8.27 -1.63
C VAL A 351 -25.54 -9.01 -0.67
N LEU A 352 -24.52 -8.33 -0.13
CA LEU A 352 -23.63 -8.87 0.90
C LEU A 352 -24.43 -9.32 2.12
N THR A 353 -25.32 -8.48 2.63
CA THR A 353 -26.13 -8.78 3.83
C THR A 353 -26.98 -10.03 3.61
N VAL A 354 -27.62 -10.15 2.44
CA VAL A 354 -28.40 -11.36 2.09
C VAL A 354 -27.49 -12.58 1.99
N LYS A 355 -26.31 -12.46 1.36
CA LYS A 355 -25.35 -13.56 1.24
C LYS A 355 -24.85 -14.04 2.59
N LEU A 356 -24.46 -13.12 3.46
CA LEU A 356 -23.95 -13.47 4.78
C LEU A 356 -25.03 -14.14 5.63
N ALA A 357 -26.29 -13.68 5.54
CA ALA A 357 -27.40 -14.28 6.28
C ALA A 357 -27.80 -15.68 5.77
N GLN A 358 -27.28 -16.10 4.62
CA GLN A 358 -27.49 -17.43 4.03
C GLN A 358 -26.27 -18.34 4.18
N LEU A 359 -25.19 -17.90 4.84
CA LEU A 359 -24.02 -18.73 5.10
C LEU A 359 -24.37 -19.76 6.17
N ASP A 360 -24.82 -20.94 5.73
CA ASP A 360 -25.00 -22.07 6.62
C ASP A 360 -23.65 -22.62 7.07
N GLY A 361 -23.45 -22.71 8.39
CA GLY A 361 -22.41 -23.53 9.03
C GLY A 361 -22.64 -25.04 8.86
N GLN A 362 -23.29 -25.48 7.78
CA GLN A 362 -23.47 -26.89 7.48
C GLN A 362 -22.13 -27.47 7.03
N SER A 363 -21.40 -28.03 8.01
CA SER A 363 -20.70 -29.29 7.82
C SER A 363 -21.55 -30.18 6.90
N ALA A 364 -21.01 -30.55 5.75
CA ALA A 364 -21.66 -31.43 4.78
C ALA A 364 -22.38 -32.58 5.50
N GLN A 365 -23.71 -32.51 5.59
CA GLN A 365 -24.50 -33.69 5.92
C GLN A 365 -24.26 -34.69 4.79
N PRO A 366 -23.90 -35.95 5.08
CA PRO A 366 -23.84 -36.97 4.05
C PRO A 366 -25.21 -37.05 3.42
N ALA A 367 -25.27 -36.83 2.10
CA ALA A 367 -26.49 -37.00 1.32
C ALA A 367 -27.15 -38.32 1.73
N ALA A 368 -28.42 -38.22 2.14
CA ALA A 368 -29.25 -39.37 2.45
C ALA A 368 -29.06 -40.44 1.37
N THR A 369 -28.72 -41.65 1.80
CA THR A 369 -28.57 -42.83 0.95
C THR A 369 -29.83 -43.03 0.11
N ALA A 370 -29.78 -42.59 -1.14
CA ALA A 370 -30.70 -43.04 -2.17
C ALA A 370 -30.41 -44.53 -2.39
N ALA A 371 -31.32 -45.38 -1.88
CA ALA A 371 -31.28 -46.81 -2.11
C ALA A 371 -31.30 -47.09 -3.62
N VAL A 372 -30.19 -47.62 -4.14
CA VAL A 372 -30.09 -48.08 -5.53
C VAL A 372 -30.88 -49.38 -5.64
N ASN A 373 -31.95 -49.37 -6.43
CA ASN A 373 -32.73 -50.56 -6.75
C ASN A 373 -31.88 -51.51 -7.65
N PRO A 374 -31.68 -52.79 -7.28
CA PRO A 374 -30.86 -53.74 -8.03
C PRO A 374 -31.43 -54.18 -9.40
N GLY A 375 -32.55 -53.61 -9.84
CA GLY A 375 -33.22 -53.92 -11.10
C GLY A 375 -32.97 -52.92 -12.23
N ASP A 376 -32.12 -51.90 -12.04
CA ASP A 376 -31.90 -50.89 -13.07
C ASP A 376 -31.12 -51.48 -14.26
N PRO A 377 -31.72 -51.56 -15.48
CA PRO A 377 -31.09 -52.13 -16.66
C PRO A 377 -29.83 -51.37 -17.09
N THR A 378 -29.60 -50.14 -16.60
CA THR A 378 -28.35 -49.40 -16.84
C THR A 378 -27.17 -49.99 -16.08
N VAL A 379 -27.35 -50.44 -14.84
CA VAL A 379 -26.27 -51.02 -14.02
C VAL A 379 -25.80 -52.36 -14.59
N GLN A 380 -26.72 -53.19 -15.09
CA GLN A 380 -26.37 -54.44 -15.78
C GLN A 380 -25.66 -54.19 -17.12
N LYS A 381 -26.07 -53.14 -17.86
CA LYS A 381 -25.42 -52.76 -19.12
C LYS A 381 -23.99 -52.24 -18.87
N LEU A 382 -23.80 -51.43 -17.84
CA LEU A 382 -22.47 -50.96 -17.41
C LEU A 382 -21.59 -52.10 -16.88
N ALA A 383 -22.15 -53.05 -16.12
CA ALA A 383 -21.41 -54.23 -15.66
C ALA A 383 -20.91 -55.09 -16.82
N SER A 384 -21.76 -55.34 -17.82
CA SER A 384 -21.37 -56.09 -19.02
C SER A 384 -20.30 -55.38 -19.85
N GLN A 385 -20.34 -54.04 -19.94
CA GLN A 385 -19.31 -53.25 -20.61
C GLN A 385 -17.97 -53.28 -19.87
N VAL A 386 -17.99 -53.29 -18.53
CA VAL A 386 -16.77 -53.40 -17.72
C VAL A 386 -16.14 -54.78 -17.88
N GLU A 387 -16.93 -55.85 -17.92
CA GLU A 387 -16.43 -57.22 -18.19
C GLU A 387 -15.81 -57.34 -19.59
N GLN A 388 -16.45 -56.73 -20.59
CA GLN A 388 -15.96 -56.73 -21.97
C GLN A 388 -14.63 -55.97 -22.09
N LEU A 389 -14.51 -54.79 -21.46
CA LEU A 389 -13.29 -54.00 -21.41
C LEU A 389 -12.16 -54.69 -20.62
N GLN A 390 -12.50 -55.43 -19.56
CA GLN A 390 -11.53 -56.23 -18.81
C GLN A 390 -11.01 -57.42 -19.63
N SER A 391 -11.85 -58.01 -20.47
CA SER A 391 -11.44 -59.08 -21.39
C SER A 391 -10.50 -58.54 -22.48
N GLU A 392 -10.77 -57.35 -23.02
CA GLU A 392 -9.91 -56.65 -23.99
C GLU A 392 -8.57 -56.22 -23.37
N LEU A 393 -8.57 -55.79 -22.11
CA LEU A 393 -7.34 -55.47 -21.38
C LEU A 393 -6.47 -56.69 -21.10
N LYS A 394 -7.07 -57.89 -20.94
CA LYS A 394 -6.31 -59.14 -20.78
C LYS A 394 -5.71 -59.61 -22.10
N THR A 395 -6.42 -59.47 -23.23
CA THR A 395 -5.87 -59.79 -24.56
C THR A 395 -4.77 -58.80 -24.96
N LEU A 396 -4.92 -57.51 -24.66
CA LEU A 396 -3.90 -56.50 -24.91
C LEU A 396 -2.63 -56.68 -24.07
N LYS A 397 -2.73 -57.21 -22.84
CA LYS A 397 -1.56 -57.54 -22.00
C LYS A 397 -0.82 -58.81 -22.43
N SER A 398 -1.43 -59.65 -23.28
CA SER A 398 -0.81 -60.89 -23.79
C SER A 398 0.07 -60.68 -25.03
N GLN A 399 -0.01 -59.52 -25.67
CA GLN A 399 0.86 -59.13 -26.79
C GLN A 399 1.90 -58.12 -26.29
N GLY A 400 3.06 -58.66 -25.89
CA GLY A 400 4.11 -57.93 -25.19
C GLY A 400 4.74 -56.79 -26.01
N GLY A 401 4.74 -55.60 -25.42
CA GLY A 401 5.51 -54.44 -25.86
C GLY A 401 5.47 -53.35 -24.79
N ALA A 402 6.47 -53.31 -23.90
CA ALA A 402 6.56 -52.32 -22.84
C ALA A 402 7.10 -50.97 -23.36
N PRO A 403 6.41 -49.83 -23.13
CA PRO A 403 7.02 -48.51 -23.25
C PRO A 403 7.62 -48.06 -21.92
N LYS A 404 8.82 -47.48 -22.02
CA LYS A 404 9.64 -46.93 -20.94
C LYS A 404 8.91 -45.84 -20.14
N ALA A 405 9.13 -45.87 -18.82
CA ALA A 405 8.66 -44.87 -17.87
C ALA A 405 9.25 -43.48 -18.17
N ASN A 406 8.39 -42.52 -18.47
CA ASN A 406 8.74 -41.11 -18.53
C ASN A 406 8.32 -40.44 -17.21
N ARG A 407 9.31 -39.84 -16.55
CA ARG A 407 9.20 -39.19 -15.24
C ARG A 407 8.32 -37.92 -15.40
N VAL A 408 7.17 -37.90 -14.73
CA VAL A 408 6.28 -36.72 -14.74
C VAL A 408 6.93 -35.58 -13.95
N LYS A 409 7.26 -34.49 -14.65
CA LYS A 409 7.55 -33.19 -14.03
C LYS A 409 6.24 -32.62 -13.49
N GLN A 410 6.26 -32.19 -12.23
CA GLN A 410 5.18 -31.47 -11.57
C GLN A 410 4.90 -30.16 -12.31
N THR A 411 3.64 -29.94 -12.69
CA THR A 411 3.12 -28.67 -13.21
C THR A 411 2.76 -27.73 -12.06
N PRO A 412 3.17 -26.45 -12.08
CA PRO A 412 2.66 -25.44 -11.17
C PRO A 412 1.21 -25.07 -11.52
N LYS A 413 0.44 -24.78 -10.46
CA LYS A 413 -0.98 -24.40 -10.47
C LYS A 413 -1.24 -23.21 -11.41
N ASN A 414 -2.27 -23.35 -12.25
CA ASN A 414 -2.75 -22.31 -13.18
C ASN A 414 -3.19 -21.04 -12.43
N GLY A 415 -2.50 -19.93 -12.70
CA GLY A 415 -3.11 -18.60 -12.65
C GLY A 415 -4.07 -18.38 -13.82
N PRO A 416 -4.79 -17.24 -13.88
CA PRO A 416 -5.75 -16.97 -14.94
C PRO A 416 -5.06 -17.05 -16.32
N ALA A 417 -5.69 -17.73 -17.27
CA ALA A 417 -5.14 -17.97 -18.60
C ALA A 417 -4.91 -16.66 -19.35
N VAL A 418 -3.65 -16.23 -19.48
CA VAL A 418 -3.28 -15.11 -20.36
C VAL A 418 -3.43 -15.60 -21.81
N ARG A 419 -4.31 -14.98 -22.60
CA ARG A 419 -4.43 -15.21 -24.05
C ARG A 419 -3.04 -15.13 -24.71
N LYS A 420 -2.72 -16.10 -25.57
CA LYS A 420 -1.44 -16.13 -26.31
C LYS A 420 -1.32 -14.88 -27.18
N VAL A 421 -0.20 -14.16 -27.06
CA VAL A 421 0.13 -12.97 -27.85
C VAL A 421 0.21 -13.33 -29.33
N ASN A 422 -0.43 -12.52 -30.18
CA ASN A 422 -0.51 -12.78 -31.61
C ASN A 422 0.74 -12.28 -32.35
N VAL A 423 1.82 -13.07 -32.27
CA VAL A 423 3.13 -12.73 -32.83
C VAL A 423 3.12 -12.49 -34.35
N SER A 424 2.17 -13.09 -35.07
CA SER A 424 2.01 -12.90 -36.53
C SER A 424 1.68 -11.47 -36.96
N GLN A 425 1.12 -10.65 -36.05
CA GLN A 425 0.81 -9.25 -36.31
C GLN A 425 1.96 -8.31 -35.91
N ILE A 426 2.91 -8.79 -35.10
CA ILE A 426 4.02 -8.00 -34.56
C ILE A 426 5.22 -8.04 -35.51
N TYR A 427 5.53 -9.20 -36.10
CA TYR A 427 6.71 -9.38 -36.96
C TYR A 427 6.72 -8.48 -38.21
N PRO A 428 5.61 -8.27 -38.94
CA PRO A 428 5.59 -7.35 -40.08
C PRO A 428 5.88 -5.89 -39.72
N ILE A 429 5.48 -5.47 -38.50
CA ILE A 429 5.79 -4.13 -37.99
C ILE A 429 7.27 -4.04 -37.66
N LEU A 430 7.86 -5.11 -37.11
CA LEU A 430 9.30 -5.17 -36.81
C LEU A 430 10.17 -5.19 -38.08
N ASP A 431 9.73 -5.81 -39.17
CA ASP A 431 10.44 -5.85 -40.46
C ASP A 431 10.66 -4.44 -41.05
N SER A 432 9.71 -3.54 -40.80
CA SER A 432 9.71 -2.16 -41.31
C SER A 432 10.01 -1.12 -40.23
N ALA A 433 10.32 -1.54 -39.00
CA ALA A 433 10.46 -0.64 -37.86
C ALA A 433 11.74 0.20 -37.94
N LYS A 434 11.61 1.53 -37.84
CA LYS A 434 12.74 2.46 -37.80
C LYS A 434 12.77 3.19 -36.47
N LYS A 435 13.98 3.40 -35.95
CA LYS A 435 14.20 4.15 -34.69
C LYS A 435 13.64 5.58 -34.75
N ASN A 436 13.70 6.22 -35.91
CA ASN A 436 13.21 7.59 -36.10
C ASN A 436 11.67 7.67 -35.99
N ASP A 437 10.94 6.67 -36.47
CA ASP A 437 9.48 6.67 -36.43
C ASP A 437 8.98 6.42 -35.00
N LEU A 438 9.69 5.60 -34.23
CA LEU A 438 9.43 5.42 -32.80
C LEU A 438 9.68 6.71 -31.99
N LEU A 439 10.70 7.51 -32.34
CA LEU A 439 10.97 8.78 -31.68
C LEU A 439 9.86 9.80 -31.96
N LYS A 440 9.42 9.93 -33.21
CA LYS A 440 8.29 10.81 -33.58
C LYS A 440 7.04 10.48 -32.77
N ILE A 441 6.69 9.20 -32.64
CA ILE A 441 5.50 8.77 -31.87
C ILE A 441 5.66 9.07 -30.38
N ARG A 442 6.87 8.96 -29.83
CA ARG A 442 7.14 9.29 -28.41
C ARG A 442 7.01 10.78 -28.15
N ASP A 443 7.42 11.62 -29.08
CA ASP A 443 7.33 13.08 -28.95
C ASP A 443 5.87 13.55 -28.93
N VAL A 444 5.00 12.94 -29.74
CA VAL A 444 3.54 13.26 -29.77
C VAL A 444 2.71 12.42 -28.80
N TRP A 445 3.31 11.52 -28.02
CA TRP A 445 2.57 10.59 -27.16
C TRP A 445 1.79 11.31 -26.06
N GLY A 446 2.38 12.36 -25.47
CA GLY A 446 1.71 13.19 -24.46
C GLY A 446 0.46 13.88 -25.03
N ASP A 447 0.57 14.45 -26.23
CA ASP A 447 -0.55 15.09 -26.92
C ASP A 447 -1.63 14.08 -27.33
N LEU A 448 -1.22 12.88 -27.75
CA LEU A 448 -2.14 11.79 -28.04
C LEU A 448 -2.95 11.40 -26.80
N MET A 449 -2.33 11.31 -25.63
CA MET A 449 -3.03 11.03 -24.36
C MET A 449 -4.07 12.11 -24.01
N ASN A 450 -3.83 13.36 -24.39
CA ASN A 450 -4.75 14.47 -24.13
C ASN A 450 -5.99 14.44 -25.03
N ILE A 451 -5.92 13.80 -26.20
CA ILE A 451 -7.06 13.62 -27.12
C ILE A 451 -8.00 12.51 -26.64
N LEU A 452 -7.49 11.53 -25.90
CA LEU A 452 -8.28 10.40 -25.38
C LEU A 452 -9.24 10.82 -24.28
N SER A 453 -10.36 10.09 -24.17
CA SER A 453 -11.32 10.24 -23.07
C SER A 453 -10.68 9.88 -21.72
N VAL A 454 -11.30 10.30 -20.61
CA VAL A 454 -10.76 10.05 -19.26
C VAL A 454 -10.53 8.56 -18.98
N THR A 455 -11.44 7.69 -19.45
CA THR A 455 -11.34 6.23 -19.29
C THR A 455 -10.25 5.62 -20.17
N GLN A 456 -10.13 6.07 -21.42
CA GLN A 456 -9.09 5.62 -22.36
C GLN A 456 -7.69 6.07 -21.91
N ARG A 457 -7.57 7.30 -21.42
CA ARG A 457 -6.32 7.85 -20.87
C ARG A 457 -5.85 7.05 -19.65
N ALA A 458 -6.76 6.66 -18.77
CA ALA A 458 -6.43 5.82 -17.62
C ALA A 458 -5.88 4.44 -18.03
N LEU A 459 -6.44 3.82 -19.07
CA LEU A 459 -5.93 2.55 -19.62
C LEU A 459 -4.54 2.71 -20.26
N MET A 460 -4.29 3.85 -20.93
CA MET A 460 -3.05 4.10 -21.65
C MET A 460 -1.91 4.67 -20.77
N HIS A 461 -2.21 5.14 -19.56
CA HIS A 461 -1.21 5.66 -18.62
C HIS A 461 -0.13 4.63 -18.23
N VAL A 462 -0.46 3.34 -18.34
CA VAL A 462 0.44 2.20 -18.08
C VAL A 462 0.92 1.52 -19.38
N ALA A 463 0.84 2.24 -20.49
CA ALA A 463 1.17 1.77 -21.83
C ALA A 463 2.28 2.64 -22.44
N GLN A 464 3.17 2.03 -23.22
CA GLN A 464 4.26 2.74 -23.89
C GLN A 464 4.53 2.20 -25.30
N PRO A 465 4.87 3.07 -26.27
CA PRO A 465 5.26 2.65 -27.61
C PRO A 465 6.66 2.01 -27.57
N VAL A 466 6.76 0.79 -28.08
CA VAL A 466 8.00 -0.02 -28.04
C VAL A 466 8.61 -0.31 -29.41
N ALA A 467 7.80 -0.30 -30.48
CA ALA A 467 8.27 -0.37 -31.86
C ALA A 467 7.28 0.37 -32.79
N ALA A 468 7.79 0.97 -33.85
CA ALA A 468 6.97 1.71 -34.81
C ALA A 468 7.57 1.63 -36.22
N SER A 469 6.70 1.57 -37.22
CA SER A 469 6.98 1.71 -38.64
C SER A 469 5.96 2.66 -39.28
N ASP A 470 6.12 2.94 -40.57
CA ASP A 470 5.22 3.82 -41.33
C ASP A 470 3.75 3.33 -41.30
N ASP A 471 3.53 2.01 -41.20
CA ASP A 471 2.20 1.38 -41.25
C ASP A 471 1.78 0.70 -39.92
N GLY A 472 2.59 0.75 -38.86
CA GLY A 472 2.34 -0.05 -37.66
C GLY A 472 2.97 0.48 -36.37
N LEU A 473 2.27 0.28 -35.26
CA LEU A 473 2.70 0.68 -33.92
C LEU A 473 2.51 -0.48 -32.93
N VAL A 474 3.57 -0.83 -32.20
CA VAL A 474 3.52 -1.79 -31.10
C VAL A 474 3.51 -1.06 -29.77
N VAL A 475 2.50 -1.30 -28.96
CA VAL A 475 2.31 -0.69 -27.63
C VAL A 475 2.40 -1.75 -26.54
N ALA A 476 3.31 -1.58 -25.59
CA ALA A 476 3.50 -2.49 -24.47
C ALA A 476 2.78 -2.00 -23.20
N PHE A 477 2.12 -2.92 -22.49
CA PHE A 477 1.38 -2.65 -21.25
C PHE A 477 2.02 -3.31 -20.03
N ASP A 478 2.05 -2.61 -18.90
CA ASP A 478 2.65 -3.11 -17.65
C ASP A 478 1.89 -4.27 -17.01
N TYR A 479 0.57 -4.37 -17.23
CA TYR A 479 -0.29 -5.36 -16.58
C TYR A 479 -1.10 -6.19 -17.59
N ALA A 480 -1.10 -7.52 -17.41
CA ALA A 480 -1.73 -8.47 -18.34
C ALA A 480 -3.25 -8.27 -18.50
N PHE A 481 -3.96 -7.86 -17.44
CA PHE A 481 -5.41 -7.62 -17.52
C PHE A 481 -5.76 -6.33 -18.28
N ILE A 482 -4.89 -5.30 -18.22
CA ILE A 482 -5.07 -4.04 -18.95
C ILE A 482 -4.77 -4.25 -20.43
N TYR A 483 -3.75 -5.03 -20.75
CA TYR A 483 -3.48 -5.51 -22.10
C TYR A 483 -4.71 -6.17 -22.75
N GLN A 484 -5.38 -7.08 -22.03
CA GLN A 484 -6.58 -7.76 -22.55
C GLN A 484 -7.72 -6.77 -22.82
N LYS A 485 -8.01 -5.89 -21.86
CA LYS A 485 -9.03 -4.84 -22.03
C LYS A 485 -8.70 -3.90 -23.21
N ALA A 486 -7.45 -3.47 -23.35
CA ALA A 486 -7.04 -2.57 -24.42
C ALA A 486 -7.04 -3.23 -25.81
N THR A 487 -6.81 -4.56 -25.87
CA THR A 487 -6.85 -5.32 -27.13
C THR A 487 -8.28 -5.55 -27.61
N ASP A 488 -9.23 -5.76 -26.68
CA ASP A 488 -10.63 -5.99 -27.00
C ASP A 488 -11.45 -4.69 -27.18
N ASP A 489 -10.88 -3.52 -26.84
CA ASP A 489 -11.52 -2.21 -26.99
C ASP A 489 -11.23 -1.57 -28.37
N GLN A 490 -12.10 -1.86 -29.34
CA GLN A 490 -12.01 -1.29 -30.69
C GLN A 490 -12.12 0.25 -30.68
N THR A 491 -12.88 0.83 -29.74
CA THR A 491 -13.06 2.28 -29.67
C THR A 491 -11.78 3.00 -29.24
N LEU A 492 -10.99 2.37 -28.37
CA LEU A 492 -9.67 2.85 -27.98
C LEU A 492 -8.69 2.77 -29.15
N ILE A 493 -8.66 1.64 -29.88
CA ILE A 493 -7.78 1.46 -31.04
C ILE A 493 -8.10 2.51 -32.12
N ASP A 494 -9.38 2.72 -32.41
CA ASP A 494 -9.81 3.72 -33.40
C ASP A 494 -9.49 5.15 -32.93
N ALA A 495 -9.65 5.45 -31.64
CA ALA A 495 -9.29 6.75 -31.07
C ALA A 495 -7.78 7.04 -31.16
N LEU A 496 -6.94 6.04 -30.90
CA LEU A 496 -5.50 6.15 -31.03
C LEU A 496 -5.07 6.33 -32.49
N SER A 497 -5.63 5.56 -33.42
CA SER A 497 -5.34 5.68 -34.86
C SER A 497 -5.76 7.04 -35.40
N ASN A 498 -6.96 7.52 -35.05
CA ASN A 498 -7.44 8.85 -35.45
C ASN A 498 -6.64 9.99 -34.80
N GLY A 499 -6.18 9.80 -33.56
CA GLY A 499 -5.32 10.77 -32.88
C GLY A 499 -3.94 10.89 -33.54
N LEU A 500 -3.35 9.75 -33.93
CA LEU A 500 -2.08 9.72 -34.66
C LEU A 500 -2.21 10.31 -36.07
N ASP A 501 -3.35 10.09 -36.74
CA ASP A 501 -3.61 10.69 -38.05
C ASP A 501 -3.70 12.23 -37.96
N ARG A 502 -4.37 12.75 -36.92
CA ARG A 502 -4.44 14.21 -36.70
C ARG A 502 -3.10 14.84 -36.34
N LEU A 503 -2.25 14.15 -35.60
CA LEU A 503 -0.98 14.69 -35.09
C LEU A 503 0.19 14.50 -36.08
N MET A 504 0.19 13.41 -36.85
CA MET A 504 1.31 13.05 -37.74
C MET A 504 0.90 12.79 -39.20
N GLY A 505 -0.39 12.80 -39.53
CA GLY A 505 -0.89 12.48 -40.88
C GLY A 505 -0.75 11.00 -41.26
N GLN A 506 -0.66 10.11 -40.27
CA GLN A 506 -0.46 8.67 -40.45
C GLN A 506 -1.43 7.89 -39.55
N SER A 507 -2.03 6.82 -40.07
CA SER A 507 -2.93 5.93 -39.33
C SER A 507 -2.33 4.52 -39.17
N PRO A 508 -1.27 4.37 -38.35
CA PRO A 508 -0.58 3.09 -38.21
C PRO A 508 -1.48 2.04 -37.56
N LYS A 509 -1.32 0.78 -37.95
CA LYS A 509 -2.01 -0.34 -37.31
C LYS A 509 -1.44 -0.59 -35.91
N ILE A 510 -2.28 -0.48 -34.89
CA ILE A 510 -1.87 -0.61 -33.49
C ILE A 510 -1.98 -2.07 -33.04
N VAL A 511 -0.90 -2.57 -32.44
CA VAL A 511 -0.81 -3.92 -31.87
C VAL A 511 -0.34 -3.83 -30.42
N CYS A 512 -1.14 -4.37 -29.51
CA CYS A 512 -0.85 -4.36 -28.08
C CYS A 512 -0.05 -5.60 -27.67
N VAL A 513 0.88 -5.45 -26.71
CA VAL A 513 1.68 -6.55 -26.16
C VAL A 513 1.85 -6.43 -24.63
N PRO A 514 1.95 -7.54 -23.88
CA PRO A 514 2.42 -7.52 -22.50
C PRO A 514 3.90 -7.12 -22.43
N LYS A 515 4.26 -6.20 -21.51
CA LYS A 515 5.64 -5.69 -21.36
C LYS A 515 6.64 -6.75 -20.90
N ASP A 516 6.20 -7.71 -20.11
CA ASP A 516 7.00 -8.86 -19.65
C ASP A 516 7.36 -9.82 -20.79
N GLN A 517 6.50 -9.94 -21.80
CA GLN A 517 6.72 -10.82 -22.96
C GLN A 517 7.48 -10.15 -24.10
N TRP A 518 7.50 -8.82 -24.15
CA TRP A 518 8.15 -8.05 -25.23
C TRP A 518 9.65 -8.34 -25.43
N PRO A 519 10.50 -8.43 -24.38
CA PRO A 519 11.93 -8.71 -24.56
C PRO A 519 12.19 -10.05 -25.24
N GLN A 520 11.38 -11.07 -24.91
CA GLN A 520 11.51 -12.40 -25.47
C GLN A 520 11.05 -12.43 -26.94
N ILE A 521 9.90 -11.82 -27.25
CA ILE A 521 9.38 -11.71 -28.64
C ILE A 521 10.40 -11.01 -29.55
N ARG A 522 11.01 -9.92 -29.08
CA ARG A 522 12.03 -9.18 -29.85
C ARG A 522 13.30 -10.00 -30.05
N LYS A 523 13.74 -10.75 -29.04
CA LYS A 523 14.92 -11.62 -29.12
C LYS A 523 14.70 -12.76 -30.11
N ASP A 524 13.53 -13.38 -30.09
CA ASP A 524 13.16 -14.47 -30.99
C ASP A 524 13.04 -14.00 -32.45
N TYR A 525 12.52 -12.79 -32.67
CA TYR A 525 12.50 -12.13 -33.99
C TYR A 525 13.92 -11.87 -34.54
N LEU A 526 14.80 -11.25 -33.74
CA LEU A 526 16.18 -10.98 -34.15
C LEU A 526 16.97 -12.25 -34.47
N ALA A 527 16.64 -13.37 -33.82
CA ALA A 527 17.27 -14.67 -34.08
C ALA A 527 16.80 -15.35 -35.37
N THR A 528 15.61 -14.99 -35.90
CA THR A 528 14.98 -15.69 -37.04
C THR A 528 14.89 -14.86 -38.32
N HIS A 529 14.95 -13.51 -38.26
CA HIS A 529 14.57 -12.63 -39.38
C HIS A 529 15.65 -11.59 -39.80
N GLN A 530 16.95 -11.93 -39.75
CA GLN A 530 17.98 -11.09 -40.41
C GLN A 530 18.35 -11.59 -41.82
N PRO A 531 17.97 -10.88 -42.90
CA PRO A 531 18.63 -10.99 -44.19
C PRO A 531 19.73 -9.92 -44.31
N GLY A 532 20.98 -10.33 -44.14
CA GLY A 532 22.18 -9.61 -44.59
C GLY A 532 22.57 -8.32 -43.83
N GLY A 533 23.51 -8.42 -42.88
CA GLY A 533 24.25 -7.25 -42.39
C GLY A 533 24.98 -7.43 -41.06
N GLN A 534 26.21 -7.93 -41.12
CA GLN A 534 27.22 -8.07 -40.06
C GLN A 534 26.95 -9.13 -38.98
N ALA A 535 27.58 -10.28 -39.18
CA ALA A 535 27.86 -11.25 -38.13
C ALA A 535 28.58 -10.56 -36.95
N ALA A 536 27.90 -10.46 -35.82
CA ALA A 536 28.58 -10.33 -34.54
C ALA A 536 29.39 -11.62 -34.32
N LYS A 537 30.72 -11.48 -34.22
CA LYS A 537 31.65 -12.56 -33.89
C LYS A 537 31.12 -13.37 -32.71
N PRO A 538 31.24 -14.71 -32.71
CA PRO A 538 30.92 -15.48 -31.52
C PRO A 538 31.83 -15.02 -30.37
N ALA A 539 31.23 -14.71 -29.22
CA ALA A 539 32.00 -14.53 -28.00
C ALA A 539 32.84 -15.79 -27.76
N PRO A 540 34.12 -15.66 -27.34
CA PRO A 540 34.95 -16.82 -27.07
C PRO A 540 34.28 -17.66 -25.98
N LYS A 541 34.22 -18.98 -26.20
CA LYS A 541 33.72 -19.92 -25.20
C LYS A 541 34.51 -19.69 -23.91
N ALA A 542 33.80 -19.37 -22.83
CA ALA A 542 34.39 -19.32 -21.50
C ALA A 542 35.04 -20.68 -21.22
N GLU A 543 36.34 -20.66 -20.90
CA GLU A 543 37.03 -21.86 -20.51
C GLU A 543 36.46 -22.35 -19.18
N PRO A 544 36.06 -23.63 -19.06
CA PRO A 544 35.34 -24.15 -17.90
C PRO A 544 36.10 -23.96 -16.57
N VAL A 545 37.42 -23.75 -16.62
CA VAL A 545 38.28 -23.49 -15.44
C VAL A 545 38.02 -22.10 -14.84
N VAL A 546 37.76 -21.08 -15.67
CA VAL A 546 37.53 -19.70 -15.22
C VAL A 546 36.17 -19.57 -14.54
N ASP A 547 35.15 -20.24 -15.06
CA ASP A 547 33.81 -20.26 -14.47
C ASP A 547 33.80 -21.04 -13.15
N GLN A 548 34.55 -22.13 -13.05
CA GLN A 548 34.72 -22.86 -11.78
C GLN A 548 35.45 -22.02 -10.72
N ALA A 549 36.50 -21.29 -11.11
CA ALA A 549 37.23 -20.41 -10.20
C ALA A 549 36.35 -19.26 -9.69
N LYS A 550 35.57 -18.62 -10.57
CA LYS A 550 34.62 -17.56 -10.18
C LYS A 550 33.47 -18.09 -9.32
N HIS A 551 33.02 -19.32 -9.53
CA HIS A 551 32.00 -19.92 -8.66
C HIS A 551 32.55 -20.19 -7.25
N MET A 552 33.80 -20.64 -7.13
CA MET A 552 34.38 -20.98 -5.83
C MET A 552 34.83 -19.76 -5.03
N PHE A 553 35.31 -18.70 -5.68
CA PHE A 553 35.97 -17.57 -5.02
C PHE A 553 35.34 -16.20 -5.29
N GLY A 554 34.25 -16.14 -6.07
CA GLY A 554 33.47 -14.93 -6.33
C GLY A 554 34.30 -13.81 -6.95
N ASP A 555 34.03 -12.57 -6.52
CA ASP A 555 34.61 -11.35 -7.11
C ASP A 555 36.10 -11.15 -6.78
N LEU A 556 36.74 -12.07 -6.04
CA LEU A 556 38.17 -12.04 -5.73
C LEU A 556 39.05 -12.60 -6.86
N VAL A 557 38.47 -13.09 -7.96
CA VAL A 557 39.20 -13.71 -9.08
C VAL A 557 39.42 -12.72 -10.21
N GLU A 558 40.68 -12.31 -10.40
CA GLU A 558 41.10 -11.47 -11.52
C GLU A 558 41.71 -12.32 -12.64
N VAL A 559 41.08 -12.33 -13.81
CA VAL A 559 41.51 -13.13 -14.97
C VAL A 559 42.31 -12.23 -15.91
N LYS A 560 43.61 -12.50 -16.08
CA LYS A 560 44.46 -11.79 -17.04
C LYS A 560 44.53 -12.57 -18.36
N PRO A 561 44.40 -11.91 -19.51
CA PRO A 561 44.66 -12.52 -20.80
C PRO A 561 46.18 -12.69 -21.00
N ASP A 562 46.60 -13.85 -21.53
CA ASP A 562 47.97 -14.06 -22.02
C ASP A 562 48.28 -13.20 -23.27
#